data_AF-A0A4Q5QZ09-F1
#
_entry.id   AF-A0A4Q5QZ09-F1
#
_cell.length_a   1.000
_cell.length_b   1.000
_cell.length_c   1.000
_cell.angle_alpha   90.00
_cell.angle_beta   90.00
_cell.angle_gamma   90.00
#
_symmetry.space_group_name_H-M   'P 1'
#
loop_
_entity.id
_entity.type
_entity.pdbx_description
1 polymer ?
#
loop_
_entity_poly.entity_id
_entity_poly.type
_entity_poly.pdbx_seq_one_letter_code
_entity_poly.pdbx_strand_id
1 'polypeptide(L)' 'EVVPNERIVWTNDEGEAGAVTTVTFEDQGGKTLLTFNEAYPSKEALEEALRGSALGLPEQLEQLHELLSGIGD' A
#
# COMPACT_ATOMS: atom_id res chain seq x y z
N GLU A 1 -11.16 1.76 8.16
CA GLU A 1 -11.93 2.99 7.83
C GLU A 1 -11.84 3.22 6.33
N VAL A 2 -12.91 3.66 5.67
CA VAL A 2 -12.91 3.90 4.22
C VAL A 2 -13.49 5.28 3.92
N VAL A 3 -12.70 6.11 3.26
CA VAL A 3 -13.11 7.38 2.66
C VAL A 3 -12.92 7.24 1.14
N PRO A 4 -14.01 7.23 0.35
CA PRO A 4 -13.92 6.99 -1.09
C PRO A 4 -12.92 7.91 -1.78
N ASN A 5 -12.05 7.34 -2.62
CA ASN A 5 -11.03 8.04 -3.41
C ASN A 5 -9.98 8.85 -2.61
N GLU A 6 -9.95 8.75 -1.28
CA GLU A 6 -9.05 9.55 -0.43
C GLU A 6 -8.22 8.68 0.53
N ARG A 7 -8.86 7.73 1.22
CA ARG A 7 -8.18 6.94 2.26
C ARG A 7 -8.83 5.59 2.51
N ILE A 8 -8.01 4.57 2.68
CA ILE A 8 -8.43 3.26 3.17
C ILE A 8 -7.47 2.78 4.25
N VAL A 9 -8.04 2.24 5.34
CA VAL A 9 -7.30 1.67 6.47
C VAL A 9 -7.85 0.28 6.76
N TRP A 10 -6.98 -0.72 6.81
CA TRP A 10 -7.31 -2.11 7.14
C TRP A 10 -6.21 -2.78 7.98
N THR A 11 -6.53 -3.93 8.56
CA THR A 11 -5.57 -4.78 9.27
C THR A 11 -5.26 -5.99 8.40
N ASN A 12 -3.98 -6.31 8.20
CA ASN A 12 -3.56 -7.54 7.52
C ASN A 12 -3.82 -8.74 8.44
N ASP A 13 -4.51 -9.76 7.94
CA ASP A 13 -4.86 -10.97 8.71
C ASP A 13 -3.67 -11.96 8.75
N GLU A 14 -2.61 -11.54 9.44
CA GLU A 14 -1.37 -12.30 9.64
C GLU A 14 -1.15 -12.65 11.13
N GLY A 15 -2.24 -12.76 11.88
CA GLY A 15 -2.19 -12.98 13.33
C GLY A 15 -1.55 -11.81 14.09
N GLU A 16 -0.76 -12.11 15.13
CA GLU A 16 -0.17 -11.09 16.02
C GLU A 16 0.90 -10.21 15.34
N ALA A 17 1.39 -10.59 14.16
CA ALA A 17 2.39 -9.84 13.40
C ALA A 17 1.76 -8.85 12.39
N GLY A 18 0.44 -8.92 12.17
CA GLY A 18 -0.25 -8.17 11.14
C GLY A 18 -0.13 -6.66 11.30
N ALA A 19 0.26 -5.99 10.21
CA ALA A 19 0.29 -4.53 10.17
C ALA A 19 -1.11 -3.91 10.04
N VAL A 20 -1.25 -2.69 10.54
CA VAL A 20 -2.32 -1.80 10.12
C VAL A 20 -1.84 -1.04 8.90
N THR A 21 -2.43 -1.33 7.75
CA THR A 21 -2.10 -0.67 6.49
C THR A 21 -3.03 0.51 6.26
N THR A 22 -2.44 1.65 5.91
CA THR A 22 -3.12 2.87 5.49
C THR A 22 -2.64 3.24 4.11
N VAL A 23 -3.59 3.42 3.19
CA VAL A 23 -3.33 3.99 1.86
C VAL A 23 -4.08 5.30 1.73
N THR A 24 -3.37 6.35 1.31
CA THR A 24 -3.94 7.64 0.95
C THR A 24 -3.73 7.94 -0.53
N PHE A 25 -4.69 8.67 -1.11
CA PHE A 25 -4.68 9.09 -2.50
C PHE A 25 -4.83 10.61 -2.54
N GLU A 26 -3.84 11.29 -3.10
CA GLU A 26 -3.82 12.75 -3.21
C GLU A 26 -3.81 13.16 -4.68
N ASP A 27 -4.73 14.03 -5.08
CA ASP A 27 -4.74 14.60 -6.43
C ASP A 27 -3.54 15.52 -6.64
N GLN A 28 -2.84 15.30 -7.75
CA GLN A 28 -1.69 16.06 -8.20
C GLN A 28 -1.90 16.57 -9.65
N GLY A 29 -3.14 16.87 -10.02
CA GLY A 29 -3.48 17.47 -11.30
C GLY A 29 -3.31 16.51 -12.47
N GLY A 30 -4.24 15.57 -12.60
CA GLY A 30 -4.21 14.53 -13.65
C GLY A 30 -3.28 13.35 -13.31
N LYS A 31 -2.74 13.34 -12.09
CA LYS A 31 -2.00 12.23 -11.48
C LYS A 31 -2.48 12.07 -10.04
N THR A 32 -2.24 10.90 -9.47
CA THR A 32 -2.51 10.61 -8.06
C THR A 32 -1.20 10.27 -7.37
N LEU A 33 -0.89 10.95 -6.27
CA LEU A 33 0.12 10.49 -5.33
C LEU A 33 -0.52 9.46 -4.40
N LEU A 34 -0.03 8.22 -4.48
CA LEU A 34 -0.42 7.13 -3.58
C LEU A 34 0.64 7.01 -2.49
N THR A 35 0.25 7.14 -1.22
CA THR A 35 1.11 6.82 -0.07
C THR A 35 0.62 5.52 0.57
N PHE A 36 1.49 4.52 0.60
CA PHE A 36 1.25 3.24 1.27
C PHE A 36 2.07 3.21 2.57
N ASN A 37 1.39 3.09 3.71
CA ASN A 37 2.00 3.06 5.02
C ASN A 37 1.54 1.83 5.80
N GLU A 38 2.49 1.15 6.44
CA GLU A 38 2.21 0.02 7.31
C GLU A 38 2.74 0.28 8.71
N ALA A 39 1.85 0.22 9.69
CA ALA A 39 2.18 0.29 11.10
C ALA A 39 2.24 -1.14 11.67
N TYR A 40 3.44 -1.59 11.99
CA TYR A 40 3.71 -2.92 12.54
C TYR A 40 3.61 -2.92 14.08
N PRO A 41 3.19 -4.04 14.69
CA PRO A 41 3.05 -4.15 16.15
C PRO A 41 4.39 -4.22 16.88
N SER A 42 5.48 -4.60 16.19
CA SER A 42 6.83 -4.62 16.76
C SER A 42 7.90 -4.33 15.71
N LYS A 43 9.13 -4.09 16.17
CA LYS A 43 10.28 -3.88 15.30
C LYS A 43 10.65 -5.15 14.55
N GLU A 44 10.53 -6.31 15.18
CA GLU A 44 10.81 -7.61 14.58
C GLU A 44 9.86 -7.89 13.42
N ALA A 45 8.56 -7.62 13.59
CA ALA A 45 7.57 -7.75 12.52
C ALA A 45 7.88 -6.83 11.33
N LEU A 46 8.28 -5.58 11.59
CA LEU A 46 8.75 -4.65 10.55
C LEU A 46 9.99 -5.18 9.82
N GLU A 47 10.98 -5.68 10.56
CA GLU A 47 12.22 -6.19 9.96
C GLU A 47 12.00 -7.45 9.09
N GLU A 48 11.08 -8.34 9.49
CA GLU A 48 10.70 -9.50 8.67
C GLU A 48 9.98 -9.06 7.39
N ALA A 49 9.02 -8.13 7.50
CA ALA A 49 8.31 -7.61 6.33
C ALA A 49 9.25 -6.89 5.34
N LEU A 50 10.22 -6.12 5.84
CA LEU A 50 11.23 -5.45 5.01
C LEU A 50 12.13 -6.43 4.23
N ARG A 51 12.32 -7.65 4.74
CA ARG A 51 13.05 -8.73 4.04
C ARG A 51 12.15 -9.61 3.18
N GLY A 52 10.84 -9.45 3.30
CA GLY A 52 9.83 -10.28 2.66
C GLY A 52 8.86 -9.43 1.83
N SER A 53 7.63 -9.28 2.33
CA SER A 53 6.50 -8.67 1.60
C SER A 53 6.82 -7.29 1.02
N ALA A 54 7.54 -6.44 1.75
CA ALA A 54 7.85 -5.09 1.30
C ALA A 54 8.73 -5.03 0.04
N LEU A 55 9.51 -6.09 -0.24
CA LEU A 55 10.33 -6.17 -1.45
C LEU A 55 9.50 -6.25 -2.73
N GLY A 56 8.26 -6.73 -2.64
CA GLY A 56 7.33 -6.82 -3.78
C GLY A 56 6.57 -5.53 -4.08
N LEU A 57 6.54 -4.56 -3.15
CA LEU A 57 5.78 -3.32 -3.32
C LEU A 57 6.20 -2.50 -4.55
N PRO A 58 7.50 -2.33 -4.87
CA PRO A 58 7.89 -1.60 -6.07
C PRO A 58 7.36 -2.24 -7.35
N GLU A 59 7.52 -3.55 -7.50
CA GLU A 59 7.05 -4.30 -8.67
C GLU A 59 5.53 -4.24 -8.78
N GLN A 60 4.81 -4.41 -7.66
CA GLN A 60 3.35 -4.32 -7.63
C GLN A 60 2.84 -2.94 -8.09
N LEU A 61 3.50 -1.85 -7.67
CA LEU A 61 3.12 -0.49 -8.08
C LEU A 61 3.48 -0.20 -9.54
N GLU A 62 4.55 -0.79 -10.06
CA GLU A 62 4.88 -0.73 -11.49
C GLU A 62 3.82 -1.47 -12.34
N GLN A 63 3.43 -2.68 -11.94
CA GLN A 63 2.35 -3.43 -12.60
C GLN A 63 1.01 -2.67 -12.58
N LEU A 64 0.69 -1.98 -11.46
CA LEU A 64 -0.48 -1.12 -11.39
C LEU A 64 -0.38 0.05 -12.37
N HIS A 65 0.79 0.66 -12.52
CA HIS A 65 1.01 1.73 -13.48
C HIS A 65 0.81 1.25 -14.94
N GLU A 66 1.35 0.08 -15.29
CA GLU A 66 1.16 -0.54 -16.60
C GLU A 66 -0.33 -0.83 -16.86
N LEU A 67 -1.03 -1.41 -15.89
CA LEU A 67 -2.46 -1.70 -15.97
C LEU A 67 -3.28 -0.42 -16.22
N LEU A 68 -3.05 0.64 -15.45
CA LEU A 68 -3.78 1.90 -15.59
C LEU A 68 -3.50 2.58 -16.93
N SER A 69 -2.27 2.47 -17.44
CA SER A 69 -1.90 3.01 -18.75
C SER A 69 -2.61 2.29 -19.88
N GLY A 70 -2.85 0.98 -19.75
CA GLY A 70 -3.57 0.17 -20.73
C GLY A 70 -5.11 0.28 -20.67
N ILE A 71 -5.68 0.88 -19.64
CA ILE A 71 -7.15 1.12 -19.53
C ILE A 71 -7.60 2.35 -20.35
N GLY A 72 -6.65 3.17 -20.82
CA GLY A 72 -6.91 4.37 -21.63
C GLY A 72 -6.93 4.17 -23.15
N ASP A 73 -6.57 2.96 -23.63
CA ASP A 73 -6.69 2.53 -25.04
C ASP A 73 -7.99 1.73 -25.28
#